data_AF-A0A838JC96-F1
#
_entry.id   AF-A0A838JC96-F1
#
_cell.length_a   1.000
_cell.length_b   1.000
_cell.length_c   1.000
_cell.angle_alpha   90.00
_cell.angle_beta   90.00
_cell.angle_gamma   90.00
#
_symmetry.space_group_name_H-M   'P 1'
#
loop_
_entity.id
_entity.type
_entity.pdbx_description
1 polymer ?
#
loop_
_entity_poly.entity_id
_entity_poly.type
_entity_poly.pdbx_seq_one_letter_code
_entity_poly.pdbx_strand_id
1 'polypeptide(L)'
;MAARETVPQSYSVVIAEIEGRYYPLRIENRNEDGSISLGCSSHFYWEVEAGSGIPYALGPQHTRGIVSLKRYRDALDFCYRKQEGYSLWYQWEVLKARTELYPERNAWYRDEIVTMTGGRLPGGRLPQVEASGTYTVYGSVFLKGTHCFVSAPTIDDAWERLYECVCDHIAQKQIA
;
A
#
# COMPACT_ATOMS: atom_id res chain seq x y z
N MET A 1 -20.79 -12.04 -35.39
CA MET A 1 -19.68 -12.45 -34.50
C MET A 1 -19.16 -11.20 -33.82
N ALA A 2 -19.36 -11.06 -32.50
CA ALA A 2 -18.81 -9.93 -31.76
C ALA A 2 -17.28 -10.03 -31.74
N ALA A 3 -16.60 -8.96 -32.13
CA ALA A 3 -15.14 -8.88 -32.09
C ALA A 3 -14.67 -9.13 -30.65
N ARG A 4 -13.73 -10.07 -30.46
CA ARG A 4 -13.02 -10.22 -29.19
C ARG A 4 -12.22 -8.95 -28.97
N GLU A 5 -12.71 -8.06 -28.12
CA GLU A 5 -11.93 -6.92 -27.63
C GLU A 5 -10.62 -7.43 -27.05
N THR A 6 -9.53 -6.85 -27.53
CA THR A 6 -8.17 -7.08 -27.07
C THR A 6 -8.08 -6.76 -25.59
N VAL A 7 -7.86 -7.79 -24.78
CA VAL A 7 -7.45 -7.67 -23.38
C VAL A 7 -6.18 -6.80 -23.33
N PRO A 8 -6.08 -5.81 -22.42
CA PRO A 8 -4.83 -5.07 -22.23
C PRO A 8 -3.67 -6.06 -21.98
N GLN A 9 -2.60 -5.98 -22.77
CA GLN A 9 -1.50 -6.96 -22.71
C GLN A 9 -0.76 -6.99 -21.36
N SER A 10 -0.99 -5.99 -20.52
CA SER A 10 -0.29 -5.79 -19.25
C SER A 10 -0.87 -6.57 -18.07
N TYR A 11 -2.06 -7.17 -18.17
CA TYR A 11 -2.63 -7.97 -17.09
C TYR A 11 -3.65 -9.02 -17.57
N SER A 12 -3.76 -10.12 -16.83
CA SER A 12 -4.74 -11.20 -16.99
C SER A 12 -5.73 -11.21 -15.82
N VAL A 13 -6.93 -11.74 -16.08
CA VAL A 13 -8.01 -11.86 -15.10
C VAL A 13 -8.39 -13.33 -14.95
N VAL A 14 -8.52 -13.77 -13.70
CA VAL A 14 -8.94 -15.14 -13.37
C VAL A 14 -10.40 -15.10 -12.93
N ILE A 15 -11.26 -15.81 -13.67
CA ILE A 15 -12.70 -15.90 -13.41
C ILE A 15 -13.08 -17.37 -13.34
N ALA A 16 -13.74 -17.79 -12.26
CA ALA A 16 -14.34 -19.11 -12.17
C ALA A 16 -15.77 -19.10 -12.69
N GLU A 17 -16.17 -20.15 -13.40
CA GLU A 17 -17.57 -20.43 -13.72
C GLU A 17 -18.08 -21.54 -12.80
N ILE A 18 -19.14 -21.25 -12.05
CA ILE A 18 -19.79 -22.20 -11.13
C ILE A 18 -21.30 -22.05 -11.30
N GLU A 19 -21.99 -23.12 -11.68
CA GLU A 19 -23.45 -23.17 -11.88
C GLU A 19 -23.99 -22.07 -12.81
N GLY A 20 -23.28 -21.79 -13.91
CA GLY A 20 -23.68 -20.77 -14.88
C GLY A 20 -23.54 -19.33 -14.37
N ARG A 21 -22.77 -19.10 -13.29
CA ARG A 21 -22.38 -17.78 -12.81
C ARG A 21 -20.87 -17.62 -12.83
N TYR A 22 -20.43 -16.38 -12.97
CA TYR A 22 -19.04 -16.00 -13.14
C TYR A 22 -18.54 -15.24 -11.91
N TYR A 23 -17.41 -15.68 -11.38
CA TYR A 23 -16.81 -15.21 -10.14
C TYR A 23 -15.41 -14.67 -10.42
N PRO A 24 -15.23 -13.34 -10.43
CA PRO A 24 -13.90 -12.72 -10.39
C PRO A 24 -13.08 -13.22 -9.21
N LEU A 25 -11.90 -13.79 -9.45
CA LEU A 25 -11.03 -14.33 -8.40
C LEU A 25 -9.81 -13.45 -8.13
N ARG A 26 -9.08 -13.05 -9.17
CA ARG A 26 -7.90 -12.19 -9.05
C ARG A 26 -7.50 -11.58 -10.39
N ILE A 27 -6.68 -10.55 -10.29
CA ILE A 27 -6.01 -9.89 -11.40
C ILE A 27 -4.51 -10.12 -11.26
N GLU A 28 -3.90 -10.55 -12.35
CA GLU A 28 -2.50 -10.91 -12.47
C GLU A 28 -1.84 -9.91 -13.42
N ASN A 29 -0.83 -9.18 -12.95
CA ASN A 29 -0.05 -8.30 -13.80
C ASN A 29 1.03 -9.12 -14.51
N ARG A 30 1.26 -8.83 -15.78
CA ARG A 30 2.38 -9.39 -16.53
C ARG A 30 3.51 -8.36 -16.55
N ASN A 31 4.63 -8.74 -15.95
CA ASN A 31 5.84 -7.93 -15.92
C ASN A 31 6.56 -7.97 -17.29
N GLU A 32 7.46 -7.02 -17.52
CA GLU A 32 8.22 -6.89 -18.78
C GLU A 32 9.11 -8.11 -19.08
N ASP A 33 9.58 -8.78 -18.02
CA ASP A 33 10.36 -10.02 -18.09
C ASP A 33 9.49 -11.28 -18.35
N GLY A 34 8.17 -11.09 -18.52
CA GLY A 34 7.20 -12.16 -18.71
C GLY A 34 6.76 -12.86 -17.43
N SER A 35 7.31 -12.48 -16.26
CA SER A 35 6.86 -12.99 -14.97
C SER A 35 5.46 -12.48 -14.63
N ILE A 36 4.73 -13.23 -13.81
CA ILE A 36 3.37 -12.88 -13.38
C ILE A 36 3.44 -12.44 -11.92
N SER A 37 2.99 -11.22 -11.65
CA SER A 37 2.79 -10.71 -10.29
C SER A 37 1.31 -10.61 -9.97
N LEU A 38 0.94 -10.86 -8.71
CA LEU A 38 -0.43 -10.65 -8.29
C LEU A 38 -0.73 -9.15 -8.28
N GLY A 39 -1.61 -8.69 -9.16
CA GLY A 39 -1.98 -7.27 -9.25
C GLY A 39 -2.99 -6.88 -8.18
N CYS A 40 -4.06 -7.66 -8.05
CA CYS A 40 -5.07 -7.46 -7.01
C CYS A 40 -5.84 -8.75 -6.73
N SER A 41 -5.93 -9.15 -5.45
CA SER A 41 -6.84 -10.19 -4.96
C SER A 41 -7.84 -9.67 -3.93
N SER A 42 -7.54 -8.55 -3.27
CA SER A 42 -8.26 -8.04 -2.10
C SER A 42 -9.66 -7.51 -2.40
N HIS A 43 -9.95 -7.14 -3.65
CA HIS A 43 -11.30 -6.74 -4.08
C HIS A 43 -12.20 -7.93 -4.45
N PHE A 44 -11.65 -9.14 -4.44
CA PHE A 44 -12.29 -10.37 -4.92
C PHE A 44 -12.35 -11.47 -3.86
N TYR A 45 -11.68 -11.29 -2.71
CA TYR A 45 -11.70 -12.19 -1.56
C TYR A 45 -12.07 -11.48 -0.26
N TRP A 46 -12.78 -12.25 0.55
CA TRP A 46 -13.27 -11.97 1.90
C TRP A 46 -12.18 -11.37 2.81
N GLU A 47 -12.58 -10.43 3.66
CA GLU A 47 -11.86 -10.15 4.90
C GLU A 47 -11.72 -11.47 5.67
N VAL A 48 -10.48 -11.97 5.70
CA VAL A 48 -9.89 -12.82 6.75
C VAL A 48 -10.86 -13.77 7.45
N GLU A 49 -10.89 -15.04 7.04
CA GLU A 49 -10.90 -16.14 8.01
C GLU A 49 -10.34 -17.42 7.36
N ALA A 50 -9.09 -17.73 7.71
CA ALA A 50 -8.37 -18.99 7.55
C ALA A 50 -8.05 -19.50 6.12
N GLY A 51 -6.85 -19.12 5.64
CA GLY A 51 -5.87 -20.06 5.06
C GLY A 51 -6.24 -20.80 3.76
N SER A 52 -5.80 -20.24 2.62
CA SER A 52 -5.37 -21.01 1.43
C SER A 52 -6.37 -21.94 0.71
N GLY A 53 -7.68 -21.79 0.91
CA GLY A 53 -8.69 -22.60 0.21
C GLY A 53 -9.38 -21.88 -0.95
N ILE A 54 -9.57 -22.58 -2.08
CA ILE A 54 -10.68 -22.31 -3.01
C ILE A 54 -11.98 -22.37 -2.17
N PRO A 55 -12.91 -21.39 -2.28
CA PRO A 55 -14.10 -21.37 -1.43
C PRO A 55 -14.89 -22.67 -1.54
N TYR A 56 -15.36 -23.18 -0.39
CA TYR A 56 -16.25 -24.35 -0.35
C TYR A 56 -17.51 -24.08 -1.17
N ALA A 57 -17.89 -25.07 -1.97
CA ALA A 57 -19.06 -25.04 -2.82
C ALA A 57 -20.34 -24.72 -2.02
N LEU A 58 -20.99 -23.63 -2.44
CA LEU A 58 -22.43 -23.46 -2.57
C LEU A 58 -23.33 -23.89 -1.40
N GLY A 59 -23.75 -22.88 -0.64
CA GLY A 59 -25.03 -22.86 0.08
C GLY A 59 -25.75 -21.52 -0.15
N PRO A 60 -26.88 -21.23 0.53
CA PRO A 60 -27.62 -19.95 0.43
C PRO A 60 -26.81 -18.69 0.82
N GLN A 61 -25.54 -18.88 1.17
CA GLN A 61 -24.55 -17.87 1.57
C GLN A 61 -23.97 -17.05 0.41
N HIS A 62 -24.39 -17.29 -0.84
CA HIS A 62 -24.15 -16.38 -1.98
C HIS A 62 -24.71 -14.95 -1.78
N THR A 63 -25.37 -14.71 -0.66
CA THR A 63 -25.92 -13.43 -0.20
C THR A 63 -24.97 -12.63 0.70
N ARG A 64 -23.76 -13.11 1.02
CA ARG A 64 -22.81 -12.36 1.85
C ARG A 64 -21.44 -12.28 1.18
N GLY A 65 -21.09 -11.09 0.68
CA GLY A 65 -19.71 -10.71 0.37
C GLY A 65 -19.12 -11.14 -0.98
N ILE A 66 -19.79 -11.96 -1.80
CA ILE A 66 -19.24 -12.46 -3.07
C ILE A 66 -19.92 -11.80 -4.27
N VAL A 67 -19.14 -11.11 -5.11
CA VAL A 67 -19.62 -10.60 -6.39
C VAL A 67 -19.72 -11.76 -7.39
N SER A 68 -20.95 -12.09 -7.79
CA SER A 68 -21.22 -13.10 -8.82
C SER A 68 -22.05 -12.50 -9.96
N LEU A 69 -21.66 -12.81 -11.19
CA LEU A 69 -22.20 -12.17 -12.38
C LEU A 69 -22.82 -13.22 -13.30
N LYS A 70 -23.89 -12.85 -14.00
CA LYS A 70 -24.66 -13.78 -14.85
C LYS A 70 -23.97 -14.05 -16.19
N ARG A 71 -23.14 -13.12 -16.66
CA ARG A 71 -22.43 -13.24 -17.93
C ARG A 71 -20.94 -13.09 -17.70
N TYR A 72 -20.16 -13.87 -18.45
CA TYR A 72 -18.71 -13.79 -18.42
C TYR A 72 -18.22 -12.37 -18.76
N ARG A 73 -18.90 -11.71 -19.71
CA ARG A 73 -18.60 -10.33 -20.10
C ARG A 73 -18.74 -9.35 -18.95
N ASP A 74 -19.83 -9.46 -18.18
CA ASP A 74 -20.05 -8.59 -17.02
C ASP A 74 -18.94 -8.80 -15.97
N ALA A 75 -18.47 -10.04 -15.80
CA ALA A 75 -17.34 -10.36 -14.91
C ALA A 75 -16.02 -9.78 -15.38
N LEU A 76 -15.73 -9.82 -16.68
CA LEU A 76 -14.58 -9.13 -17.25
C LEU A 76 -14.65 -7.62 -17.03
N ASP A 77 -15.78 -6.98 -17.38
CA ASP A 77 -15.95 -5.54 -17.23
C ASP A 77 -15.85 -5.10 -15.75
N PHE A 78 -16.34 -5.93 -14.83
CA PHE A 78 -16.17 -5.71 -13.38
C PHE A 78 -14.69 -5.74 -12.98
N CYS A 79 -13.94 -6.76 -13.40
CA CYS A 79 -12.50 -6.85 -13.12
C CYS A 79 -11.74 -5.63 -13.66
N TYR A 80 -12.04 -5.21 -14.90
CA TYR A 80 -11.37 -4.07 -15.52
C TYR A 80 -11.59 -2.77 -14.75
N ARG A 81 -12.85 -2.45 -14.42
CA ARG A 81 -13.15 -1.24 -13.63
C ARG A 81 -12.49 -1.26 -12.26
N LYS A 82 -12.39 -2.44 -11.64
CA LYS A 82 -11.71 -2.61 -10.34
C LYS A 82 -10.21 -2.40 -10.47
N GLN A 83 -9.58 -2.92 -11.52
CA GLN A 83 -8.15 -2.70 -11.75
C GLN A 83 -7.84 -1.23 -12.01
N GLU A 84 -8.63 -0.56 -12.83
CA GLU A 84 -8.47 0.87 -13.12
C GLU A 84 -8.65 1.70 -11.84
N GLY A 85 -9.72 1.46 -11.09
CA GLY A 85 -9.98 2.14 -9.82
C GLY A 85 -8.87 1.92 -8.80
N TYR A 86 -8.39 0.68 -8.65
CA TYR A 86 -7.29 0.36 -7.73
C TYR A 86 -5.98 1.02 -8.17
N SER A 87 -5.67 1.01 -9.47
CA SER A 87 -4.45 1.62 -10.00
C SER A 87 -4.45 3.13 -9.76
N LEU A 88 -5.58 3.81 -10.01
CA LEU A 88 -5.74 5.23 -9.74
C LEU A 88 -5.64 5.53 -8.25
N TRP A 89 -6.32 4.75 -7.40
CA TRP A 89 -6.23 4.91 -5.95
C TRP A 89 -4.79 4.72 -5.45
N TYR A 90 -4.11 3.66 -5.89
CA TYR A 90 -2.73 3.37 -5.52
C TYR A 90 -1.79 4.49 -5.94
N GLN A 91 -1.91 4.99 -7.18
CA GLN A 91 -1.14 6.13 -7.66
C GLN A 91 -1.41 7.38 -6.81
N TRP A 92 -2.67 7.62 -6.44
CA TRP A 92 -3.02 8.75 -5.57
C TRP A 92 -2.41 8.63 -4.18
N GLU A 93 -2.47 7.46 -3.54
CA GLU A 93 -1.87 7.27 -2.22
C GLU A 93 -0.34 7.38 -2.28
N VAL A 94 0.31 6.87 -3.33
CA VAL A 94 1.76 7.06 -3.53
C VAL A 94 2.12 8.53 -3.72
N LEU A 95 1.36 9.27 -4.54
CA LEU A 95 1.59 10.70 -4.75
C LEU A 95 1.37 11.48 -3.45
N LYS A 96 0.29 11.19 -2.73
CA LYS A 96 -0.02 11.80 -1.43
C LYS A 96 1.11 11.53 -0.42
N ALA A 97 1.58 10.30 -0.32
CA ALA A 97 2.68 9.93 0.56
C ALA A 97 3.97 10.69 0.24
N ARG A 98 4.23 10.97 -1.05
CA ARG A 98 5.45 11.64 -1.54
C ARG A 98 5.38 13.16 -1.57
N THR A 99 4.19 13.74 -1.43
CA THR A 99 4.01 15.18 -1.50
C THR A 99 4.24 15.79 -0.12
N GLU A 100 5.11 16.79 -0.07
CA GLU A 100 5.34 17.60 1.12
C GLU A 100 4.41 18.81 1.07
N LEU A 101 3.41 18.86 1.96
CA LEU A 101 2.42 19.94 2.01
C LEU A 101 2.92 21.15 2.79
N TYR A 102 3.81 20.94 3.77
CA TYR A 102 4.34 22.00 4.64
C TYR A 102 5.88 22.00 4.67
N PRO A 103 6.54 22.39 3.57
CA PRO A 103 7.99 22.27 3.43
C PRO A 103 8.76 23.10 4.47
N GLU A 104 8.27 24.28 4.84
CA GLU A 104 8.92 25.12 5.85
C GLU A 104 8.86 24.48 7.25
N ARG A 105 7.73 23.86 7.59
CA ARG A 105 7.56 23.15 8.87
C ARG A 105 8.46 21.92 8.93
N ASN A 106 8.56 21.17 7.85
CA ASN A 106 9.38 19.97 7.80
C ASN A 106 10.88 20.29 7.78
N ALA A 107 11.27 21.41 7.17
CA ALA A 107 12.63 21.94 7.29
C ALA A 107 12.95 22.29 8.75
N TRP A 108 12.03 22.95 9.46
CA TRP A 108 12.18 23.23 10.88
C TRP A 108 12.35 21.94 11.70
N TYR A 109 11.51 20.91 11.50
CA TYR A 109 11.67 19.62 12.19
C TYR A 109 13.04 18.99 11.93
N ARG A 110 13.52 19.03 10.69
CA ARG A 110 14.83 18.47 10.32
C ARG A 110 15.96 19.18 11.06
N ASP A 111 15.99 20.50 11.04
CA ASP A 111 17.02 21.32 11.68
C ASP A 111 16.98 21.15 13.21
N GLU A 112 15.79 21.09 13.78
CA GLU A 112 15.59 20.89 15.21
C GLU A 112 16.09 19.51 15.65
N ILE A 113 15.75 18.43 14.91
CA ILE A 113 16.26 17.08 15.17
C ILE A 113 17.80 17.04 15.06
N VAL A 114 18.39 17.69 14.06
CA VAL A 114 19.86 17.78 13.92
C VAL A 114 20.47 18.50 15.13
N THR A 115 19.85 19.57 15.59
CA THR A 115 20.31 20.32 16.77
C THR A 115 20.23 19.47 18.04
N MET A 116 19.09 18.83 18.29
CA MET A 116 18.85 17.95 19.46
C MET A 116 19.79 16.74 19.49
N THR A 117 20.18 16.25 18.31
CA THR A 117 21.08 15.09 18.18
C THR A 117 22.57 15.44 18.20
N GLY A 118 22.91 16.73 18.35
CA GLY A 118 24.30 17.19 18.49
C GLY A 118 25.02 17.46 17.16
N GLY A 119 24.29 17.79 16.10
CA GLY A 119 24.83 18.28 14.82
C GLY A 119 25.46 17.21 13.91
N ARG A 120 25.88 16.06 14.47
CA ARG A 120 26.31 14.86 13.72
C ARG A 120 25.95 13.59 14.47
N LEU A 121 25.13 12.75 13.85
CA LEU A 121 24.85 11.40 14.35
C LEU A 121 26.09 10.51 14.22
N PRO A 122 26.21 9.45 15.04
CA PRO A 122 27.22 8.40 14.81
C PRO A 122 27.11 7.88 13.38
N GLY A 123 28.20 7.94 12.60
CA GLY A 123 28.22 7.56 11.19
C GLY A 123 27.81 8.66 10.19
N GLY A 124 27.59 9.90 10.64
CA GLY A 124 27.37 11.06 9.77
C GLY A 124 26.05 11.05 8.99
N ARG A 125 25.12 10.15 9.34
CA ARG A 125 23.80 10.10 8.71
C ARG A 125 22.94 11.24 9.24
N LEU A 126 22.27 11.96 8.36
CA LEU A 126 21.25 12.96 8.73
C LEU A 126 19.93 12.23 9.02
N PRO A 127 18.97 12.87 9.73
CA PRO A 127 17.61 12.33 9.79
C PRO A 127 17.05 12.16 8.38
N GLN A 128 16.42 11.02 8.12
CA GLN A 128 15.89 10.66 6.81
C GLN A 128 14.39 10.41 6.91
N VAL A 129 13.63 10.99 6.00
CA VAL A 129 12.24 10.66 5.75
C VAL A 129 12.10 10.32 4.28
N GLU A 130 11.67 9.09 4.00
CA GLU A 130 11.62 8.55 2.64
C GLU A 130 10.29 7.82 2.41
N ALA A 131 9.65 8.14 1.29
CA ALA A 131 8.50 7.37 0.83
C ALA A 131 8.98 6.04 0.24
N SER A 132 8.34 4.96 0.66
CA SER A 132 8.59 3.64 0.08
C SER A 132 8.11 3.58 -1.38
N GLY A 133 8.40 2.45 -2.05
CA GLY A 133 7.73 2.11 -3.31
C GLY A 133 6.21 1.93 -3.15
N THR A 134 5.72 1.86 -1.91
CA THR A 134 4.31 1.80 -1.50
C THR A 134 3.79 3.15 -0.98
N TYR A 135 2.55 3.20 -0.52
CA TYR A 135 1.91 4.36 0.10
C TYR A 135 2.29 4.60 1.58
N THR A 136 3.46 4.12 2.01
CA THR A 136 3.97 4.29 3.38
C THR A 136 5.27 5.07 3.37
N VAL A 137 5.38 6.03 4.28
CA VAL A 137 6.58 6.84 4.50
C VAL A 137 7.25 6.39 5.78
N TYR A 138 8.58 6.31 5.74
CA TYR A 138 9.40 5.96 6.88
C TYR A 138 10.29 7.11 7.27
N GLY A 139 10.38 7.38 8.57
CA GLY A 139 11.30 8.34 9.17
C GLY A 139 12.30 7.62 10.06
N SER A 140 13.57 8.01 10.00
CA SER A 140 14.60 7.41 10.86
C SER A 140 15.72 8.37 11.26
N VAL A 141 16.23 8.17 12.47
CA VAL A 141 17.37 8.91 13.03
C VAL A 141 18.09 8.07 14.09
N PHE A 142 19.43 8.16 14.15
CA PHE A 142 20.24 7.50 15.18
C PHE A 142 20.66 8.49 16.28
N LEU A 143 20.08 8.38 17.47
CA LEU A 143 20.39 9.24 18.62
C LEU A 143 21.20 8.48 19.68
N LYS A 144 22.47 8.86 19.87
CA LYS A 144 23.34 8.33 20.96
C LYS A 144 23.28 6.80 21.10
N GLY A 145 23.37 6.08 19.99
CA GLY A 145 23.32 4.61 19.94
C GLY A 145 21.92 3.99 19.87
N THR A 146 20.86 4.78 19.90
CA THR A 146 19.47 4.32 19.73
C THR A 146 18.96 4.69 18.34
N HIS A 147 18.27 3.75 17.68
CA HIS A 147 17.62 4.00 16.39
C HIS A 147 16.14 4.35 16.62
N CYS A 148 15.77 5.59 16.33
CA CYS A 148 14.38 6.02 16.28
C CYS A 148 13.86 5.78 14.87
N PHE A 149 12.77 5.03 14.74
CA PHE A 149 12.17 4.66 13.47
C PHE A 149 10.65 4.82 13.58
N VAL A 150 10.05 5.49 12.60
CA VAL A 150 8.61 5.75 12.54
C VAL A 150 8.07 5.40 11.16
N SER A 151 6.79 5.02 11.11
CA SER A 151 6.03 4.91 9.87
C SER A 151 4.83 5.86 9.91
N ALA A 152 4.52 6.45 8.76
CA ALA A 152 3.42 7.38 8.62
C ALA A 152 2.83 7.34 7.19
N PRO A 153 1.59 7.82 6.98
CA PRO A 153 0.97 7.84 5.66
C PRO A 153 1.50 8.99 4.77
N THR A 154 2.14 10.02 5.33
CA THR A 154 2.68 11.16 4.58
C THR A 154 4.07 11.57 5.08
N ILE A 155 4.82 12.32 4.27
CA ILE A 155 6.11 12.92 4.67
C ILE A 155 5.93 13.86 5.85
N ASP A 156 4.89 14.67 5.81
CA ASP A 156 4.53 15.61 6.87
C ASP A 156 4.33 14.91 8.23
N ASP A 157 3.52 13.85 8.24
CA ASP A 157 3.26 13.06 9.45
C ASP A 157 4.53 12.29 9.90
N ALA A 158 5.37 11.87 8.95
CA ALA A 158 6.61 11.17 9.28
C ALA A 158 7.62 12.08 9.96
N TRP A 159 7.74 13.35 9.53
CA TRP A 159 8.61 14.32 10.19
C TRP A 159 8.13 14.65 11.60
N GLU A 160 6.83 14.90 11.77
CA GLU A 160 6.23 15.18 13.08
C GLU A 160 6.44 14.02 14.05
N ARG A 161 6.10 12.79 13.66
CA ARG A 161 6.30 11.60 14.51
C ARG A 161 7.77 11.33 14.82
N LEU A 162 8.66 11.58 13.86
CA LEU A 162 10.09 11.41 14.09
C LEU A 162 10.60 12.42 15.12
N TYR A 163 10.13 13.66 15.06
CA TYR A 163 10.43 14.68 16.05
C TYR A 163 9.92 14.30 17.44
N GLU A 164 8.64 13.92 17.56
CA GLU A 164 8.06 13.45 18.82
C GLU A 164 8.85 12.28 19.42
N CYS A 165 9.21 11.30 18.59
CA CYS A 165 10.01 10.15 19.00
C CYS A 165 11.40 10.55 19.56
N VAL A 166 12.04 11.57 18.97
CA VAL A 166 13.31 12.13 19.48
C VAL A 166 13.10 12.85 20.80
N CYS A 167 12.07 13.69 20.91
CA CYS A 167 11.75 14.42 22.14
C CYS A 167 11.51 13.48 23.31
N ASP A 168 10.68 12.44 23.11
CA ASP A 168 10.37 11.44 24.13
C ASP A 168 11.64 10.71 24.59
N HIS A 169 12.52 10.35 23.65
CA HIS A 169 13.76 9.65 23.97
C HIS A 169 14.74 10.52 24.76
N ILE A 170 14.82 11.82 24.44
CA ILE A 170 15.65 12.77 25.18
C ILE A 170 15.09 12.99 26.58
N ALA A 171 13.78 13.16 26.72
CA ALA A 171 13.11 13.35 28.01
C ALA A 171 13.32 12.14 28.94
N GLN A 172 13.15 10.92 28.42
CA GLN A 172 13.40 9.69 29.20
C GLN A 172 14.84 9.58 29.71
N LYS A 173 15.82 10.03 28.92
CA LYS A 173 17.25 10.04 29.31
C LYS A 173 17.64 11.18 30.27
N GLN A 174 16.82 12.21 30.45
CA GLN A 174 17.07 13.28 31.42
C GLN A 174 16.51 12.97 32.82
N ILE A 175 15.59 12.01 32.92
CA ILE A 175 14.93 11.61 34.17
C ILE A 175 15.66 10.43 34.85
N ALA A 176 16.51 9.71 34.12
CA ALA A 176 17.31 8.58 34.59
C ALA A 176 18.73 9.00 35.00
#